data_AF-A0A968EWJ9-F1
#
_entry.id   AF-A0A968EWJ9-F1
#
_cell.length_a   1.000
_cell.length_b   1.000
_cell.length_c   1.000
_cell.angle_alpha   90.00
_cell.angle_beta   90.00
_cell.angle_gamma   90.00
#
_symmetry.space_group_name_H-M   'P 1'
#
loop_
_entity.id
_entity.type
_entity.pdbx_description
1 polymer ?
#
loop_
_entity_poly.entity_id
_entity_poly.type
_entity_poly.pdbx_seq_one_letter_code
_entity_poly.pdbx_strand_id
1 'polypeptide(L)'
;NVAERLAVLKVSPDSIAAIVVTHEHADHTGGIGVFARRHGTPLYMTDRTRAACARLFRGGEEIVAYRPGSPFTVGDVRVEPFLTVHDAA
;
A
#
# COMPACT_ATOMS: atom_id res chain seq x y z
N ASN A 1 -3.08 -16.14 2.36
CA ASN A 1 -2.86 -14.81 1.76
C ASN A 1 -3.57 -13.73 2.60
N VAL A 2 -3.46 -12.44 2.29
CA VAL A 2 -4.04 -11.33 3.12
C VAL A 2 -5.56 -11.45 3.29
N ALA A 3 -6.30 -11.81 2.24
CA ALA A 3 -7.76 -11.93 2.30
C ALA A 3 -8.22 -13.03 3.26
N GLU A 4 -7.52 -14.16 3.30
CA GLU A 4 -7.79 -15.23 4.28
C GLU A 4 -7.58 -14.76 5.72
N ARG A 5 -6.55 -13.93 5.98
CA ARG A 5 -6.29 -13.37 7.31
C ARG A 5 -7.37 -12.35 7.72
N LEU A 6 -7.85 -11.54 6.79
CA LEU A 6 -8.98 -10.63 7.03
C LEU A 6 -10.26 -11.40 7.34
N ALA A 7 -10.51 -12.52 6.64
CA ALA A 7 -11.68 -13.36 6.88
C ALA A 7 -11.71 -13.94 8.31
N VAL A 8 -10.55 -14.33 8.88
CA VAL A 8 -10.44 -14.76 10.29
C VAL A 8 -10.90 -13.66 11.25
N LEU A 9 -10.63 -12.39 10.91
CA LEU A 9 -11.06 -11.23 11.69
C LEU A 9 -12.48 -10.76 11.33
N LYS A 10 -13.18 -11.47 10.44
CA LYS A 10 -14.50 -11.08 9.89
C LYS A 10 -14.50 -9.69 9.23
N VAL A 11 -13.36 -9.29 8.67
CA VAL A 11 -13.23 -8.04 7.89
C VAL A 11 -13.35 -8.37 6.41
N SER A 12 -14.21 -7.64 5.70
CA SER A 12 -14.31 -7.78 4.24
C SER A 12 -13.07 -7.16 3.58
N PRO A 13 -12.40 -7.86 2.65
CA PRO A 13 -11.34 -7.26 1.85
C PRO A 13 -11.78 -5.98 1.11
N ASP A 14 -13.04 -5.91 0.69
CA ASP A 14 -13.61 -4.74 0.01
C ASP A 14 -13.80 -3.54 0.95
N SER A 15 -13.77 -3.75 2.27
CA SER A 15 -13.87 -2.68 3.27
C SER A 15 -12.53 -2.00 3.58
N ILE A 16 -11.43 -2.46 2.97
CA ILE A 16 -10.11 -1.86 3.19
C ILE A 16 -10.02 -0.53 2.44
N ALA A 17 -9.96 0.56 3.20
CA ALA A 17 -9.94 1.93 2.68
C ALA A 17 -8.63 2.33 1.99
N ALA A 18 -7.50 1.77 2.41
CA ALA A 18 -6.19 2.03 1.82
C ALA A 18 -5.17 0.95 2.18
N ILE A 19 -4.13 0.81 1.35
CA ILE A 19 -2.88 0.13 1.71
C ILE A 19 -1.76 1.17 1.70
N VAL A 20 -1.14 1.40 2.85
CA VAL A 20 0.05 2.26 2.97
C VAL A 20 1.30 1.40 2.85
N VAL A 21 2.08 1.60 1.80
CA VAL A 21 3.30 0.84 1.52
C VAL A 21 4.49 1.50 2.21
N THR A 22 5.27 0.70 2.91
CA THR A 22 6.47 1.14 3.64
C THR A 22 7.68 1.29 2.72
N HIS A 23 8.04 0.25 1.98
CA HIS A 23 9.17 0.23 1.03
C HIS A 23 8.99 -0.85 -0.05
N GLU A 24 9.92 -0.94 -1.01
CA GLU A 24 9.78 -1.64 -2.29
C GLU A 24 10.12 -3.14 -2.30
N HIS A 25 10.53 -3.73 -1.18
CA HIS A 25 10.93 -5.13 -1.16
C HIS A 25 9.75 -6.08 -1.45
N ALA A 26 10.05 -7.22 -2.09
CA ALA A 26 9.02 -8.09 -2.67
C ALA A 26 8.20 -8.87 -1.63
N ASP A 27 8.76 -9.13 -0.46
CA ASP A 27 8.10 -9.69 0.72
C ASP A 27 7.03 -8.75 1.30
N HIS A 28 7.19 -7.43 1.07
CA HIS A 28 6.19 -6.42 1.41
C HIS A 28 5.22 -6.09 0.27
N THR A 29 5.68 -6.12 -0.99
CA THR A 29 4.93 -5.56 -2.13
C THR A 29 4.34 -6.61 -3.07
N GLY A 30 4.73 -7.87 -2.98
CA GLY A 30 4.41 -8.89 -3.98
C GLY A 30 2.92 -9.09 -4.29
N GLY A 31 2.02 -8.76 -3.35
CA GLY A 31 0.57 -8.90 -3.52
C GLY A 31 -0.20 -7.60 -3.80
N ILE A 32 0.42 -6.42 -3.70
CA ILE A 32 -0.32 -5.14 -3.61
C ILE A 32 -1.12 -4.83 -4.88
N GLY A 33 -0.55 -5.08 -6.07
CA GLY A 33 -1.24 -4.81 -7.33
C GLY A 33 -2.44 -5.73 -7.54
N VAL A 34 -2.34 -7.01 -7.16
CA VAL A 34 -3.46 -7.95 -7.25
C VAL A 34 -4.59 -7.55 -6.31
N PHE A 35 -4.25 -7.20 -5.07
CA PHE A 35 -5.25 -6.78 -4.08
C PHE A 35 -5.96 -5.49 -4.52
N ALA A 36 -5.19 -4.47 -4.92
CA ALA A 36 -5.72 -3.18 -5.37
C ALA A 36 -6.70 -3.32 -6.54
N ARG A 37 -6.33 -4.09 -7.58
CA ARG A 37 -7.22 -4.30 -8.73
C ARG A 37 -8.46 -5.12 -8.38
N ARG A 38 -8.34 -6.09 -7.48
CA ARG A 38 -9.47 -6.96 -7.09
C ARG A 38 -10.49 -6.22 -6.23
N HIS A 39 -10.02 -5.39 -5.31
CA HIS A 39 -10.87 -4.77 -4.28
C HIS A 39 -11.05 -3.25 -4.45
N GLY A 40 -10.44 -2.66 -5.49
CA GLY A 40 -10.48 -1.22 -5.72
C GLY A 40 -9.73 -0.40 -4.67
N THR A 41 -8.87 -1.03 -3.87
CA THR A 41 -8.20 -0.38 -2.73
C THR A 41 -7.07 0.55 -3.20
N PRO A 42 -7.11 1.85 -2.86
CA PRO A 42 -6.05 2.79 -3.18
C PRO A 42 -4.72 2.43 -2.50
N LEU A 43 -3.63 2.54 -3.25
CA LEU A 43 -2.28 2.30 -2.77
C LEU A 43 -1.57 3.61 -2.47
N TYR A 44 -1.21 3.82 -1.20
CA TYR A 44 -0.47 4.98 -0.74
C TYR A 44 1.02 4.62 -0.69
N MET A 45 1.85 5.32 -1.45
CA MET A 45 3.30 5.06 -1.49
C MET A 45 4.10 6.30 -1.88
N THR A 46 5.40 6.30 -1.60
CA THR A 46 6.30 7.33 -2.13
C THR A 46 6.53 7.14 -3.63
N ASP A 47 6.93 8.21 -4.33
CA ASP A 47 7.27 8.14 -5.76
C ASP A 47 8.41 7.15 -6.04
N ARG A 48 9.39 7.04 -5.11
CA ARG A 48 10.49 6.08 -5.20
C ARG A 48 9.96 4.64 -5.16
N THR A 49 9.13 4.32 -4.17
CA THR A 49 8.53 2.99 -4.03
C THR A 49 7.65 2.67 -5.24
N ARG A 50 6.87 3.66 -5.73
CA ARG A 50 6.06 3.50 -6.95
C ARG A 50 6.91 3.12 -8.16
N ALA A 51 8.02 3.81 -8.37
CA ALA A 51 8.92 3.53 -9.49
C ALA A 51 9.52 2.13 -9.38
N ALA A 52 10.00 1.73 -8.19
CA ALA A 52 10.55 0.40 -7.96
C ALA A 52 9.51 -0.73 -8.12
N CYS A 53 8.27 -0.47 -7.75
CA CYS A 53 7.15 -1.42 -7.87
C CYS A 53 6.44 -1.38 -9.22
N ALA A 54 6.88 -0.58 -10.20
CA ALA A 54 6.16 -0.37 -11.46
C ALA A 54 5.75 -1.67 -12.17
N ARG A 55 6.62 -2.70 -12.12
CA ARG A 55 6.37 -4.04 -12.67
C ARG A 55 5.23 -4.82 -12.02
N LEU A 56 4.67 -4.35 -10.90
CA LEU A 56 3.56 -4.98 -10.18
C LEU A 56 2.19 -4.44 -10.62
N PHE A 57 2.16 -3.27 -11.25
CA PHE A 57 0.94 -2.61 -11.69
C PHE A 57 0.56 -3.04 -13.10
N ARG A 58 -0.74 -3.17 -13.36
CA ARG A 58 -1.30 -3.59 -14.66
C ARG A 58 -2.33 -2.61 -15.22
N GLY A 59 -2.57 -1.49 -14.52
CA GLY A 59 -3.62 -0.53 -14.83
C GLY A 59 -4.86 -0.79 -13.99
N GLY A 60 -5.58 0.30 -13.69
CA GLY A 60 -6.76 0.27 -12.83
C GLY A 60 -6.47 0.37 -11.32
N GLU A 61 -5.21 0.29 -10.90
CA GLU A 61 -4.82 0.63 -9.53
C GLU A 61 -4.90 2.15 -9.31
N GLU A 62 -5.61 2.58 -8.28
CA GLU A 62 -5.49 3.95 -7.77
C GLU A 62 -4.22 4.05 -6.92
N ILE A 63 -3.31 4.96 -7.30
CA ILE A 63 -2.05 5.18 -6.58
C ILE A 63 -2.01 6.62 -6.08
N VAL A 64 -1.93 6.78 -4.76
CA VAL A 64 -1.83 8.07 -4.09
C VAL A 64 -0.39 8.27 -3.61
N ALA A 65 0.26 9.31 -4.10
CA ALA A 65 1.62 9.64 -3.67
C ALA A 65 1.59 10.27 -2.27
N TYR A 66 2.47 9.82 -1.37
CA TYR A 66 2.76 10.53 -0.12
C TYR A 66 4.24 10.90 -0.02
N ARG A 67 4.56 11.85 0.85
CA ARG A 67 5.93 12.28 1.14
C ARG A 67 6.27 12.03 2.60
N PRO A 68 7.46 11.47 2.92
CA PRO A 68 7.95 11.40 4.30
C PRO A 68 7.92 12.79 4.97
N GLY A 69 7.54 12.84 6.24
CA GLY A 69 7.39 14.08 7.01
C GLY A 69 6.13 14.90 6.67
N SER A 70 5.32 14.47 5.70
CA SER A 70 4.05 15.11 5.36
C SER A 70 2.88 14.22 5.78
N PRO A 71 2.15 14.57 6.85
CA PRO A 71 0.98 13.81 7.28
C PRO A 71 -0.10 13.76 6.21
N PHE A 72 -0.86 12.67 6.20
CA PHE A 72 -2.05 12.52 5.37
C PHE A 72 -3.14 11.77 6.14
N THR A 73 -4.35 11.74 5.60
CA THR A 73 -5.49 11.08 6.23
C THR A 73 -6.05 9.99 5.33
N VAL A 74 -6.44 8.86 5.94
CA VAL A 74 -7.24 7.80 5.32
C VAL A 74 -8.50 7.66 6.16
N GLY A 75 -9.64 8.13 5.64
CA GLY A 75 -10.85 8.22 6.44
C GLY A 75 -10.64 9.08 7.69
N ASP A 76 -10.90 8.51 8.85
CA ASP A 76 -10.72 9.10 10.18
C ASP A 76 -9.32 8.89 10.78
N VAL A 77 -8.43 8.16 10.09
CA VAL A 77 -7.07 7.87 10.56
C VAL A 77 -6.08 8.87 9.98
N ARG A 78 -5.33 9.54 10.84
CA ARG A 78 -4.17 10.37 10.47
C ARG A 78 -2.90 9.54 10.47
N VAL A 79 -2.19 9.54 9.34
CA VAL A 79 -0.91 8.85 9.14
C VAL A 79 0.20 9.89 9.16
N GLU A 80 1.27 9.63 9.93
CA GLU A 80 2.45 10.49 10.02
C GLU A 80 3.68 9.73 9.53
N PRO A 81 4.00 9.82 8.23
CA PRO A 81 5.14 9.11 7.67
C PRO A 81 6.44 9.74 8.14
N PHE A 82 7.41 8.92 8.51
CA PHE A 82 8.76 9.36 8.83
C PHE A 82 9.75 8.60 7.95
N LEU A 83 10.89 9.24 7.65
CA LEU A 83 11.93 8.61 6.84
C LEU A 83 12.70 7.61 7.71
N THR A 84 12.66 6.34 7.32
CA THR A 84 13.62 5.34 7.78
C THR A 84 14.49 4.93 6.60
N VAL A 85 15.80 4.88 6.83
CA VAL A 85 16.73 4.32 5.85
C VAL A 85 16.80 2.82 6.14
N HIS A 86 16.03 2.05 5.38
CA HIS A 86 16.16 0.60 5.34
C HIS A 86 16.67 0.23 3.94
N ASP A 87 17.99 0.17 3.82
CA ASP A 87 18.70 -0.70 2.88
C ASP A 87 20.21 -0.63 3.18
N ALA A 88 20.74 -1.72 3.72
CA ALA A 88 22.03 -2.23 3.26
C ALA A 88 21.65 -3.31 2.23
N ALA A 89 21.85 -2.98 0.96
CA ALA A 89 21.56 -3.87 -0.16
C ALA A 89 22.41 -5.15 -0.12
#